data_AF-A0A925DUU3-F1
#
_entry.id   AF-A0A925DUU3-F1
#
_cell.length_a   1.000
_cell.length_b   1.000
_cell.length_c   1.000
_cell.angle_alpha   90.00
_cell.angle_beta   90.00
_cell.angle_gamma   90.00
#
_symmetry.space_group_name_H-M   'P 1'
#
loop_
_entity.id
_entity.type
_entity.pdbx_description
1 polymer ?
#
loop_
_entity_poly.entity_id
_entity_poly.type
_entity_poly.pdbx_seq_one_letter_code
_entity_poly.pdbx_strand_id
1 'polypeptide(L)'
;MTESSIEIIKRFQESWVEVGKRYDDLINNFGWDKLIPIRDYIKKLKFEGEDKYFRLGTSMDTLMLSRSVNHGLRTDQKYIKIESFDNSFDVKLKDGDKTYREYSISDLNDLRLKKLLKTLKDTLVD
;
A
#
# COMPACT_ATOMS: atom_id res chain seq x y z
N MET A 1 4.26 22.75 -10.67
CA MET A 1 4.02 22.03 -9.40
C MET A 1 4.24 23.02 -8.27
N THR A 2 3.40 23.02 -7.24
CA THR A 2 3.59 23.87 -6.06
C THR A 2 4.64 23.24 -5.14
N GLU A 3 5.27 24.04 -4.27
CA GLU A 3 6.18 23.52 -3.23
C GLU A 3 5.48 22.45 -2.37
N SER A 4 4.19 22.66 -2.08
CA SER A 4 3.35 21.68 -1.38
C SER A 4 3.23 20.36 -2.13
N SER A 5 3.06 20.36 -3.46
CA SER A 5 3.01 19.12 -4.25
C SER A 5 4.35 18.37 -4.23
N ILE A 6 5.48 19.07 -4.20
CA ILE A 6 6.81 18.46 -4.16
C ILE A 6 7.03 17.76 -2.81
N GLU A 7 6.69 18.43 -1.71
CA GLU A 7 6.82 17.86 -0.37
C GLU A 7 5.91 16.63 -0.17
N ILE A 8 4.70 16.65 -0.74
CA ILE A 8 3.80 15.48 -0.73
C ILE A 8 4.43 14.29 -1.44
N ILE A 9 4.92 14.49 -2.67
CA ILE A 9 5.55 13.43 -3.45
C ILE A 9 6.76 12.88 -2.72
N LYS A 10 7.57 13.75 -2.11
CA LYS A 10 8.74 13.35 -1.31
C LYS A 10 8.32 12.43 -0.16
N ARG A 11 7.31 12.82 0.64
CA ARG A 11 6.80 12.00 1.74
C ARG A 11 6.24 10.67 1.29
N PHE A 12 5.57 10.65 0.14
CA PHE A 12 5.12 9.41 -0.47
C PHE A 12 6.34 8.54 -0.78
N GLN A 13 7.30 9.01 -1.56
CA GLN A 13 8.51 8.26 -1.93
C GLN A 13 9.30 7.74 -0.72
N GLU A 14 9.44 8.55 0.34
CA GLU A 14 10.09 8.15 1.59
C GLU A 14 9.38 6.96 2.24
N SER A 15 8.03 6.96 2.28
CA SER A 15 7.27 5.83 2.82
C SER A 15 7.50 4.52 2.07
N TRP A 16 7.74 4.57 0.75
CA TRP A 16 8.04 3.36 -0.02
C TRP A 16 9.41 2.78 0.30
N VAL A 17 10.38 3.65 0.61
CA VAL A 17 11.70 3.22 1.05
C VAL A 17 11.62 2.59 2.44
N GLU A 18 10.91 3.24 3.37
CA GLU A 18 10.74 2.75 4.74
C GLU A 18 10.00 1.40 4.77
N VAL A 19 8.84 1.32 4.12
CA VAL A 19 8.05 0.08 4.05
C VAL A 19 8.83 -1.02 3.32
N GLY A 20 9.50 -0.70 2.22
CA GLY A 20 10.34 -1.67 1.50
C GLY A 20 11.41 -2.30 2.40
N LYS A 21 12.14 -1.48 3.16
CA LYS A 21 13.13 -1.95 4.15
C LYS A 21 12.49 -2.80 5.23
N ARG A 22 11.34 -2.40 5.76
CA ARG A 22 10.63 -3.16 6.80
C ARG A 22 10.27 -4.58 6.32
N TYR A 23 9.82 -4.72 5.08
CA TYR A 23 9.56 -6.02 4.47
C TYR A 23 10.85 -6.82 4.24
N ASP A 24 11.92 -6.17 3.74
CA ASP A 24 13.23 -6.81 3.60
C ASP A 24 13.72 -7.36 4.95
N ASP A 25 13.56 -6.60 6.04
CA ASP A 25 13.95 -7.03 7.39
C ASP A 25 13.10 -8.22 7.88
N LEU A 26 11.78 -8.21 7.65
CA LEU A 26 10.89 -9.31 8.02
C LEU A 26 11.26 -10.61 7.30
N ILE A 27 11.56 -10.52 6.01
CA ILE A 27 11.93 -11.67 5.19
C ILE A 27 13.31 -12.17 5.61
N ASN A 28 14.32 -11.30 5.60
CA ASN A 28 15.71 -11.70 5.77
C ASN A 28 16.07 -12.09 7.21
N ASN A 29 15.47 -11.43 8.21
CA ASN A 29 15.84 -11.65 9.62
C ASN A 29 14.87 -12.59 10.36
N PHE A 30 13.64 -12.75 9.87
CA PHE A 30 12.62 -13.56 10.56
C PHE A 30 12.06 -14.72 9.70
N GLY A 31 12.48 -14.86 8.45
CA GLY A 31 12.07 -15.97 7.58
C GLY A 31 10.61 -15.90 7.14
N TRP A 32 10.06 -14.68 7.00
CA TRP A 32 8.65 -14.49 6.64
C TRP A 32 8.44 -14.54 5.13
N ASP A 33 8.73 -15.70 4.54
CA ASP A 33 8.70 -15.92 3.09
C ASP A 33 7.32 -15.62 2.47
N LYS A 34 6.25 -15.77 3.25
CA LYS A 34 4.87 -15.39 2.85
C LYS A 34 4.75 -13.91 2.43
N LEU A 35 5.68 -13.05 2.84
CA LEU A 35 5.68 -11.64 2.48
C LEU A 35 6.45 -11.32 1.20
N ILE A 36 7.20 -12.26 0.63
CA ILE A 36 7.94 -12.07 -0.63
C ILE A 36 7.02 -11.56 -1.75
N PRO A 37 5.81 -12.11 -1.98
CA PRO A 37 4.91 -11.59 -3.02
C PRO A 37 4.53 -10.12 -2.81
N ILE A 38 4.28 -9.71 -1.56
CA ILE A 38 3.98 -8.30 -1.24
C ILE A 38 5.21 -7.43 -1.50
N ARG A 39 6.41 -7.90 -1.10
CA ARG A 39 7.65 -7.15 -1.30
C ARG A 39 7.95 -6.91 -2.79
N ASP A 40 7.75 -7.91 -3.63
CA ASP A 40 7.94 -7.79 -5.08
C ASP A 40 6.83 -6.95 -5.73
N TYR A 41 5.61 -7.03 -5.23
CA TYR A 41 4.53 -6.15 -5.64
C TYR A 41 4.84 -4.67 -5.35
N ILE A 42 5.41 -4.35 -4.19
CA ILE A 42 5.89 -3.01 -3.87
C ILE A 42 6.96 -2.55 -4.87
N LYS A 43 7.94 -3.40 -5.23
CA LYS A 43 8.96 -3.05 -6.24
C LYS A 43 8.32 -2.74 -7.59
N LYS A 44 7.37 -3.58 -8.00
CA LYS A 44 6.63 -3.43 -9.25
C LYS A 44 5.87 -2.11 -9.30
N LEU A 45 5.03 -1.82 -8.31
CA LEU A 45 4.25 -0.59 -8.29
C LEU A 45 5.17 0.66 -8.24
N LYS A 46 6.30 0.57 -7.54
CA LYS A 46 7.30 1.66 -7.55
C LYS A 46 7.91 1.86 -8.93
N PHE A 47 8.25 0.77 -9.63
CA PHE A 47 8.74 0.82 -11.01
C PHE A 47 7.71 1.43 -11.97
N GLU A 48 6.42 1.16 -11.74
CA GLU A 48 5.29 1.77 -12.47
C GLU A 48 5.05 3.25 -12.09
N GLY A 49 5.80 3.80 -11.13
CA GLY A 49 5.73 5.18 -10.68
C GLY A 49 4.51 5.48 -9.81
N GLU A 50 3.98 4.47 -9.10
CA GLU A 50 2.85 4.65 -8.17
C GLU A 50 3.24 5.36 -6.86
N ASP A 51 4.55 5.49 -6.61
CA ASP A 51 5.13 6.17 -5.44
C ASP A 51 4.95 7.70 -5.44
N LYS A 52 4.50 8.29 -6.55
CA LYS A 52 4.05 9.70 -6.60
C LYS A 52 2.57 9.89 -6.31
N TYR A 53 1.80 8.81 -6.19
CA TYR A 53 0.34 8.87 -6.00
C TYR A 53 -0.12 8.35 -4.65
N PHE A 54 0.61 7.38 -4.10
CA PHE A 54 0.26 6.75 -2.84
C PHE A 54 1.38 6.85 -1.83
N ARG A 55 0.98 7.00 -0.57
CA ARG A 55 1.80 6.70 0.58
C ARG A 55 1.60 5.25 0.98
N LEU A 56 2.69 4.57 1.34
CA LEU A 56 2.61 3.24 1.93
C LEU A 56 2.61 3.31 3.45
N GLY A 57 1.85 2.40 4.05
CA GLY A 57 1.94 2.04 5.45
C GLY A 57 2.06 0.53 5.59
N THR A 58 2.57 0.06 6.72
CA THR A 58 2.64 -1.37 6.99
C THR A 58 2.53 -1.66 8.47
N SER A 59 1.94 -2.81 8.78
CA SER A 59 2.14 -3.55 10.02
C SER A 59 2.61 -4.96 9.65
N MET A 60 3.05 -5.76 10.65
CA MET A 60 3.55 -7.14 10.53
C MET A 60 3.35 -7.81 9.14
N ASP A 61 2.12 -8.15 8.75
CA ASP A 61 1.76 -8.85 7.52
C ASP A 61 0.83 -8.06 6.57
N THR A 62 0.68 -6.76 6.83
CA THR A 62 -0.25 -5.89 6.13
C THR A 62 0.48 -4.81 5.34
N LEU A 63 0.12 -4.65 4.07
CA LEU A 63 0.42 -3.49 3.26
C LEU A 63 -0.80 -2.57 3.21
N MET A 64 -0.58 -1.27 3.43
CA MET A 64 -1.59 -0.23 3.25
C MET A 64 -1.16 0.77 2.19
N LEU A 65 -2.06 1.11 1.29
CA LEU A 65 -1.90 2.19 0.32
C LEU A 65 -2.94 3.27 0.59
N SER A 66 -2.52 4.52 0.71
CA SER A 66 -3.42 5.66 0.96
C SER A 66 -2.96 6.89 0.18
N ARG A 67 -3.81 7.92 0.10
CA ARG A 67 -3.42 9.25 -0.40
C ARG A 67 -3.15 10.27 0.72
N SER A 68 -2.89 9.79 1.94
CA SER A 68 -2.65 10.65 3.11
C SER A 68 -1.22 11.18 3.15
N VAL A 69 -1.05 12.48 3.39
CA VAL A 69 0.27 13.15 3.52
C VAL A 69 0.85 13.09 4.93
N ASN A 70 0.01 12.73 5.90
CA ASN A 70 0.36 12.64 7.31
C ASN A 70 1.09 11.32 7.59
N HIS A 71 2.06 11.34 8.51
CA HIS A 71 2.80 10.13 8.91
C HIS A 71 1.94 9.15 9.72
N GLY A 72 2.27 7.86 9.68
CA GLY A 72 1.58 6.78 10.42
C GLY A 72 0.46 6.04 9.67
N LEU A 73 -0.13 5.02 10.31
CA LEU A 73 -1.27 4.26 9.81
C LEU A 73 -2.56 5.04 10.12
N ARG A 74 -2.94 5.99 9.24
CA ARG A 74 -4.23 6.68 9.36
C ARG A 74 -5.34 5.80 8.85
N THR A 75 -6.08 5.20 9.79
CA THR A 75 -7.23 4.35 9.49
C THR A 75 -8.51 5.13 9.32
N ASP A 76 -8.51 6.43 9.59
CA ASP A 76 -9.64 7.35 9.52
C ASP A 76 -9.87 7.92 8.10
N GLN A 77 -9.04 7.55 7.12
CA GLN A 77 -9.12 8.02 5.74
C GLN A 77 -9.32 6.87 4.77
N LYS A 78 -9.45 7.17 3.47
CA LYS A 78 -9.51 6.14 2.44
C LYS A 78 -8.17 5.45 2.24
N TYR A 79 -8.16 4.13 2.36
CA TYR A 79 -7.00 3.29 2.08
C TYR A 79 -7.39 1.93 1.53
N ILE A 80 -6.44 1.32 0.82
CA ILE A 80 -6.48 -0.10 0.47
C ILE A 80 -5.60 -0.85 1.46
N LYS A 81 -6.15 -1.84 2.15
CA LYS A 81 -5.42 -2.81 2.97
C LYS A 81 -5.24 -4.10 2.17
N ILE A 82 -4.03 -4.64 2.17
CA ILE A 82 -3.69 -5.95 1.60
C ILE A 82 -3.03 -6.75 2.72
N GLU A 83 -3.61 -7.87 3.09
CA GLU A 83 -3.13 -8.73 4.17
C GLU A 83 -2.81 -10.11 3.62
N SER A 84 -1.61 -10.63 3.96
CA SER A 84 -1.15 -11.92 3.44
C SER A 84 -1.65 -13.07 4.29
N PHE A 85 -2.33 -14.01 3.65
CA PHE A 85 -2.69 -15.33 4.17
C PHE A 85 -1.94 -16.40 3.37
N ASP A 86 -1.86 -17.63 3.90
CA ASP A 86 -0.98 -18.70 3.42
C ASP A 86 -0.80 -18.76 1.89
N ASN A 87 -1.90 -18.76 1.13
CA ASN A 87 -1.88 -18.81 -0.34
C ASN A 87 -2.76 -17.72 -1.00
N SER A 88 -3.12 -16.68 -0.25
CA SER A 88 -4.05 -15.65 -0.73
C SER A 88 -3.82 -14.31 -0.05
N PHE A 89 -4.44 -13.27 -0.59
CA PHE A 89 -4.41 -11.92 -0.05
C PHE A 89 -5.84 -11.45 0.16
N ASP A 90 -6.13 -10.98 1.37
CA ASP A 90 -7.37 -10.24 1.60
C ASP A 90 -7.15 -8.78 1.26
N VAL A 91 -7.98 -8.27 0.38
CA VAL A 91 -7.94 -6.89 -0.08
C VAL A 91 -9.19 -6.18 0.40
N LYS A 92 -9.00 -5.07 1.12
CA LYS A 92 -10.09 -4.23 1.63
C LYS A 92 -9.90 -2.78 1.20
N LEU A 93 -10.95 -2.15 0.67
CA LEU A 93 -11.04 -0.69 0.56
C LEU A 93 -11.81 -0.17 1.76
N LYS A 94 -11.15 0.63 2.59
CA LYS A 94 -11.70 1.19 3.83
C LYS A 94 -11.68 2.71 3.81
N ASP A 95 -12.47 3.31 4.70
CA ASP A 95 -12.61 4.75 4.96
C ASP A 95 -13.09 4.92 6.40
N GLY A 96 -12.16 5.11 7.34
CA GLY A 96 -12.51 4.94 8.75
C GLY A 96 -12.94 3.52 9.06
N ASP A 97 -14.05 3.43 9.80
CA ASP A 97 -14.69 2.17 10.17
C ASP A 97 -15.47 1.52 9.02
N LYS A 98 -15.69 2.24 7.92
CA LYS A 98 -16.48 1.75 6.80
C LYS A 98 -15.63 0.90 5.84
N THR A 99 -16.10 -0.30 5.53
CA THR A 99 -15.57 -1.14 4.46
C THR A 99 -16.43 -1.00 3.21
N TYR A 100 -15.84 -0.53 2.11
CA TYR A 100 -16.55 -0.39 0.83
C TYR A 100 -16.45 -1.62 -0.05
N ARG A 101 -15.31 -2.31 -0.02
CA ARG A 101 -15.06 -3.53 -0.77
C ARG A 101 -14.14 -4.43 0.03
N GLU A 102 -14.40 -5.73 -0.03
CA GLU A 102 -13.59 -6.76 0.63
C GLU A 102 -13.68 -8.03 -0.23
N TYR A 103 -12.52 -8.59 -0.56
CA TYR A 103 -12.43 -9.84 -1.30
C TYR A 103 -11.04 -10.45 -1.17
N SER A 104 -10.95 -11.76 -1.36
CA SER A 104 -9.68 -12.47 -1.43
C SER A 104 -9.22 -12.64 -2.89
N ILE A 105 -7.91 -12.55 -3.11
CA ILE A 105 -7.24 -12.80 -4.39
C ILE A 105 -6.08 -13.76 -4.17
N SER A 106 -5.74 -14.58 -5.16
CA SER A 106 -4.54 -15.43 -5.12
C SER A 106 -3.31 -14.77 -5.75
N ASP A 107 -3.50 -13.68 -6.50
CA ASP A 107 -2.44 -12.97 -7.23
C ASP A 107 -2.64 -11.45 -7.12
N LEU A 108 -1.59 -10.72 -6.71
CA LEU A 108 -1.59 -9.26 -6.59
C LEU A 108 -1.71 -8.54 -7.96
N ASN A 109 -1.67 -9.26 -9.07
CA ASN A 109 -1.95 -8.74 -10.41
C ASN A 109 -3.45 -8.76 -10.80
N ASP A 110 -4.33 -9.22 -9.90
CA ASP A 110 -5.78 -9.31 -10.11
C ASP A 110 -6.38 -7.98 -10.59
N LEU A 111 -7.25 -8.07 -11.61
CA LEU A 111 -7.90 -6.91 -12.23
C LEU A 111 -8.74 -6.09 -11.23
N ARG A 112 -9.33 -6.74 -10.23
CA ARG A 112 -10.11 -6.09 -9.17
C ARG A 112 -9.21 -5.19 -8.33
N LEU A 113 -8.01 -5.64 -7.96
CA LEU A 113 -7.03 -4.84 -7.22
C LEU A 113 -6.55 -3.65 -8.06
N LYS A 114 -6.26 -3.85 -9.34
CA LYS A 114 -5.92 -2.74 -10.26
C LYS A 114 -7.03 -1.69 -10.35
N LYS A 115 -8.29 -2.12 -10.42
CA LYS A 115 -9.46 -1.21 -10.41
C LYS A 115 -9.58 -0.46 -9.08
N LEU A 116 -9.25 -1.10 -7.96
CA LEU A 116 -9.22 -0.45 -6.64
C LEU A 116 -8.12 0.61 -6.57
N LEU A 117 -6.90 0.31 -7.01
CA LEU A 117 -5.81 1.28 -7.06
C LEU A 117 -6.21 2.51 -7.87
N LYS A 118 -6.80 2.32 -9.06
CA LYS A 118 -7.35 3.43 -9.85
C LYS A 118 -8.40 4.23 -9.08
N THR A 119 -9.34 3.54 -8.43
CA THR A 119 -10.38 4.20 -7.60
C THR A 119 -9.77 5.05 -6.49
N LEU A 120 -8.75 4.55 -5.80
CA LEU A 120 -8.05 5.28 -4.75
C LEU A 120 -7.25 6.46 -5.33
N LYS A 121 -6.61 6.28 -6.48
CA LYS A 121 -5.83 7.33 -7.18
C LYS A 121 -6.67 8.54 -7.59
N ASP A 122 -7.97 8.33 -7.82
CA ASP A 122 -8.92 9.37 -8.20
C ASP A 122 -9.50 10.12 -6.98
N THR A 123 -9.18 9.73 -5.74
CA THR A 123 -9.59 10.48 -4.54
C THR A 123 -8.70 11.71 -4.35
N LEU A 124 -9.17 12.72 -3.61
CA LEU A 124 -8.31 13.85 -3.23
C LEU A 124 -7.13 13.34 -2.37
N VAL A 125 -5.99 14.04 -2.51
CA VAL A 125 -4.88 13.92 -1.55
C VAL A 125 -5.31 14.69 -0.31
N ASP A 126 -5.17 14.04 0.84
CA ASP A 126 -5.54 14.60 2.15
C ASP A 126 -4.30 14.77 3.03
#